data_AF-A0A972RK61-F1
#
_entry.id   AF-A0A972RK61-F1
#
_cell.length_a   1.000
_cell.length_b   1.000
_cell.length_c   1.000
_cell.angle_alpha   90.00
_cell.angle_beta   90.00
_cell.angle_gamma   90.00
#
_symmetry.space_group_name_H-M   'P 1'
#
loop_
_entity.id
_entity.type
_entity.pdbx_description
1 polymer ?
#
loop_
_entity_poly.entity_id
_entity_poly.type
_entity_poly.pdbx_seq_one_letter_code
_entity_poly.pdbx_strand_id
1 'polypeptide(L)'
;MSSLATSLPSQTFSPLPREEYIEQGFFFTGLGERLAENVPAQEVLVAIREEVLATTKLPMAIEFLLAELKHQGVLATGMRQLAHYFTPFQCYVLSEAENDRGRFDLRIGLQILAREVEYRAEVDPKRAISLAGLFLYQLEALCRNRLGYDEGLEAIAADPSYDETWRSWILTVRRQIGIVELADMIYVRSEFYVEKMAQLDPTKTPDRSLLLFGRQEGRIAWANRQKDPLLLFAALHRQLGYPQVPKTKLADPEQRLLPTLARRVEQLEGRLKLLEEEQRGGIDLERFYRPDASESS
;
A
#
# COMPACT_ATOMS: atom_id res chain seq x y z
N MET A 1 -44.47 25.83 10.41
CA MET A 1 -43.02 26.01 10.28
C MET A 1 -42.31 24.80 10.89
N SER A 2 -42.31 23.67 10.17
CA SER A 2 -41.56 22.47 10.56
C SER A 2 -40.41 22.34 9.59
N SER A 3 -39.18 22.54 10.08
CA SER A 3 -37.96 22.34 9.33
C SER A 3 -37.76 20.83 9.12
N LEU A 4 -38.00 20.37 7.91
CA LEU A 4 -37.52 19.07 7.44
C LEU A 4 -35.99 19.13 7.41
N ALA A 5 -35.36 18.69 8.50
CA ALA A 5 -33.98 18.28 8.50
C ALA A 5 -33.88 17.09 7.54
N THR A 6 -33.46 17.38 6.32
CA THR A 6 -33.11 16.35 5.33
C THR A 6 -31.85 15.69 5.85
N SER A 7 -32.02 14.60 6.63
CA SER A 7 -30.93 13.72 7.00
C SER A 7 -30.33 13.18 5.71
N LEU A 8 -29.11 13.61 5.39
CA LEU A 8 -28.28 12.97 4.37
C LEU A 8 -28.30 11.46 4.65
N PRO A 9 -28.47 10.61 3.63
CA PRO A 9 -28.47 9.16 3.83
C PRO A 9 -27.19 8.77 4.57
N SER A 10 -27.32 7.92 5.59
CA SER A 10 -26.21 7.37 6.35
C SER A 10 -25.27 6.63 5.39
N GLN A 11 -24.31 7.35 4.80
CA GLN A 11 -23.32 6.75 3.92
C GLN A 11 -22.61 5.68 4.72
N THR A 12 -22.76 4.42 4.30
CA THR A 12 -22.04 3.31 4.89
C THR A 12 -20.62 3.40 4.32
N PHE A 13 -19.75 4.12 5.01
CA PHE A 13 -18.38 4.43 4.56
C PHE A 13 -17.50 3.18 4.40
N SER A 14 -17.95 2.04 4.91
CA SER A 14 -17.19 0.80 4.91
C SER A 14 -18.09 -0.42 4.76
N PRO A 15 -17.76 -1.37 3.87
CA PRO A 15 -18.59 -2.56 3.65
C PRO A 15 -18.64 -3.53 4.85
N LEU A 16 -17.68 -3.44 5.77
CA LEU A 16 -17.64 -4.26 6.97
C LEU A 16 -17.95 -3.47 8.25
N PRO A 17 -18.44 -4.15 9.31
CA PRO A 17 -18.49 -3.59 10.65
C PRO A 17 -17.12 -3.12 11.14
N ARG A 18 -17.12 -2.12 12.02
CA ARG A 18 -15.89 -1.55 12.60
C ARG A 18 -15.00 -2.60 13.26
N GLU A 19 -15.59 -3.54 14.00
CA GLU A 19 -14.84 -4.59 14.71
C GLU A 19 -14.01 -5.44 13.74
N GLU A 20 -14.54 -5.73 12.55
CA GLU A 20 -13.79 -6.45 11.51
C GLU A 20 -12.56 -5.66 11.05
N TYR A 21 -12.66 -4.33 10.89
CA TYR A 21 -11.50 -3.51 10.50
C TYR A 21 -10.45 -3.38 11.59
N ILE A 22 -10.85 -3.37 12.86
CA ILE A 22 -9.91 -3.40 13.99
C ILE A 22 -9.10 -4.69 13.95
N GLU A 23 -9.78 -5.83 13.82
CA GLU A 23 -9.12 -7.13 13.75
C GLU A 23 -8.30 -7.29 12.46
N GLN A 24 -8.75 -6.75 11.32
CA GLN A 24 -7.91 -6.67 10.10
C GLN A 24 -6.63 -5.86 10.34
N GLY A 25 -6.72 -4.74 11.08
CA GLY A 25 -5.56 -3.92 11.43
C GLY A 25 -4.55 -4.69 12.28
N PHE A 26 -5.06 -5.41 13.29
CA PHE A 26 -4.26 -6.33 14.10
C PHE A 26 -3.59 -7.41 13.23
N PHE A 27 -4.34 -8.03 12.32
CA PHE A 27 -3.85 -9.04 11.40
C PHE A 27 -2.71 -8.54 10.51
N PHE A 28 -2.89 -7.42 9.80
CA PHE A 28 -1.86 -6.89 8.91
C PHE A 28 -0.60 -6.45 9.67
N THR A 29 -0.78 -5.84 10.84
CA THR A 29 0.33 -5.41 11.70
C THR A 29 1.10 -6.62 12.22
N GLY A 30 0.41 -7.57 12.85
CA GLY A 30 1.02 -8.78 13.42
C GLY A 30 1.64 -9.69 12.37
N LEU A 31 1.10 -9.72 11.15
CA LEU A 31 1.70 -10.44 10.03
C LEU A 31 3.02 -9.77 9.61
N GLY A 32 3.03 -8.44 9.46
CA GLY A 32 4.22 -7.70 9.05
C GLY A 32 5.36 -7.76 10.07
N GLU A 33 5.04 -7.66 11.36
CA GLU A 33 6.01 -7.72 12.46
C GLU A 33 6.68 -9.10 12.55
N ARG A 34 5.89 -10.18 12.58
CA ARG A 34 6.43 -11.54 12.74
C ARG A 34 7.17 -12.05 11.50
N LEU A 35 6.73 -11.64 10.30
CA LEU A 35 7.53 -11.89 9.08
C LEU A 35 8.87 -11.15 9.11
N ALA A 36 8.96 -10.00 9.80
CA ALA A 36 10.24 -9.31 9.98
C ALA A 36 11.21 -10.07 10.89
N GLU A 37 10.68 -10.88 11.81
CA GLU A 37 11.43 -11.79 12.69
C GLU A 37 11.79 -13.14 12.02
N ASN A 38 11.49 -13.29 10.73
CA ASN A 38 11.69 -14.52 9.94
C ASN A 38 10.85 -15.72 10.42
N VAL A 39 9.71 -15.47 11.07
CA VAL A 39 8.75 -16.53 11.41
C VAL A 39 8.04 -16.97 10.12
N PRO A 40 7.86 -18.29 9.87
CA PRO A 40 7.13 -18.77 8.70
C PRO A 40 5.70 -18.24 8.65
N ALA A 41 5.24 -17.76 7.48
CA ALA A 41 3.92 -17.18 7.32
C ALA A 41 2.78 -18.08 7.83
N GLN A 42 2.90 -19.41 7.66
CA GLN A 42 1.90 -20.36 8.15
C GLN A 42 1.81 -20.35 9.69
N GLU A 43 2.95 -20.30 10.38
CA GLU A 43 2.99 -20.23 11.85
C GLU A 43 2.43 -18.90 12.36
N VAL A 44 2.75 -17.81 11.67
CA VAL A 44 2.22 -16.47 11.98
C VAL A 44 0.69 -16.44 11.88
N LEU A 45 0.13 -16.99 10.80
CA LEU A 45 -1.33 -17.04 10.62
C LEU A 45 -2.01 -17.89 11.70
N VAL A 46 -1.44 -19.03 12.08
CA VAL A 46 -1.98 -19.85 13.18
C VAL A 46 -1.97 -19.07 14.50
N ALA A 47 -0.86 -18.41 14.82
CA ALA A 47 -0.76 -17.60 16.04
C ALA A 47 -1.78 -16.46 16.05
N ILE A 48 -1.87 -15.68 14.97
CA ILE A 48 -2.82 -14.55 14.87
C ILE A 48 -4.27 -15.05 15.02
N ARG A 49 -4.62 -16.21 14.44
CA ARG A 49 -5.97 -16.77 14.57
C ARG A 49 -6.37 -16.99 16.04
N GLU A 50 -5.44 -17.42 16.89
CA GLU A 50 -5.70 -17.64 18.32
C GLU A 50 -5.76 -16.33 19.13
N GLU A 51 -5.22 -15.24 18.58
CA GLU A 51 -5.15 -13.92 19.23
C GLU A 51 -6.31 -13.00 18.86
N VAL A 52 -6.88 -13.14 17.66
CA VAL A 52 -7.96 -12.29 17.15
C VAL A 52 -9.30 -12.55 17.86
N LEU A 53 -10.16 -11.54 17.84
CA LEU A 53 -11.47 -11.63 18.47
C LEU A 53 -12.37 -12.69 17.79
N ALA A 54 -12.72 -13.73 18.54
CA ALA A 54 -13.50 -14.87 18.05
C ALA A 54 -14.92 -14.55 17.56
N THR A 55 -15.48 -13.38 17.90
CA THR A 55 -16.82 -12.95 17.44
C THR A 55 -16.81 -12.36 16.02
N THR A 56 -15.63 -12.07 15.47
CA THR A 56 -15.47 -11.60 14.09
C THR A 56 -15.38 -12.75 13.09
N LYS A 57 -15.47 -12.44 11.80
CA LYS A 57 -15.27 -13.44 10.73
C LYS A 57 -13.79 -13.67 10.39
N LEU A 58 -12.89 -12.87 10.96
CA LEU A 58 -11.46 -12.97 10.68
C LEU A 58 -10.85 -14.36 10.96
N PRO A 59 -11.17 -15.08 12.05
CA PRO A 59 -10.62 -16.42 12.28
C PRO A 59 -10.91 -17.38 11.12
N MET A 60 -12.14 -17.35 10.59
CA MET A 60 -12.53 -18.16 9.43
C MET A 60 -11.79 -17.74 8.16
N ALA A 61 -11.61 -16.43 7.96
CA ALA A 61 -10.82 -15.92 6.84
C ALA A 61 -9.36 -16.37 6.95
N ILE A 62 -8.76 -16.34 8.14
CA ILE A 62 -7.37 -16.80 8.37
C ILE A 62 -7.24 -18.31 8.10
N GLU A 63 -8.21 -19.13 8.50
CA GLU A 63 -8.21 -20.57 8.19
C GLU A 63 -8.24 -20.85 6.69
N PHE A 64 -9.06 -20.09 5.96
CA PHE A 64 -9.11 -20.16 4.51
C PHE A 64 -7.78 -19.71 3.88
N LEU A 65 -7.21 -18.59 4.33
CA LEU A 65 -5.90 -18.11 3.87
C LEU A 65 -4.78 -19.10 4.17
N LEU A 66 -4.82 -19.79 5.31
CA LEU A 66 -3.88 -20.85 5.67
C LEU A 66 -3.95 -22.02 4.69
N ALA A 67 -5.15 -22.42 4.28
CA ALA A 67 -5.32 -23.48 3.27
C ALA A 67 -4.78 -23.03 1.91
N GLU A 68 -5.17 -21.84 1.44
CA GLU A 68 -4.69 -21.29 0.17
C GLU A 68 -3.17 -21.09 0.15
N LEU A 69 -2.57 -20.60 1.24
CA LEU A 69 -1.12 -20.43 1.38
C LEU A 69 -0.39 -21.78 1.26
N LYS A 70 -0.94 -22.86 1.82
CA LYS A 70 -0.37 -24.22 1.67
C LYS A 70 -0.47 -24.76 0.25
N HIS A 71 -1.46 -24.31 -0.53
CA HIS A 71 -1.68 -24.77 -1.90
C HIS A 71 -0.93 -23.95 -2.95
N GLN A 72 -0.93 -22.62 -2.81
CA GLN A 72 -0.43 -21.69 -3.83
C GLN A 72 0.84 -20.96 -3.42
N GLY A 73 1.20 -20.95 -2.13
CA GLY A 73 2.39 -20.26 -1.61
C GLY A 73 2.25 -18.74 -1.50
N VAL A 74 1.08 -18.17 -1.81
CA VAL A 74 0.78 -16.73 -1.76
C VAL A 74 -0.58 -16.48 -1.11
N LEU A 75 -0.75 -15.32 -0.49
CA LEU A 75 -1.98 -14.91 0.22
C LEU A 75 -2.93 -14.11 -0.64
N ALA A 76 -2.43 -13.34 -1.62
CA ALA A 76 -3.26 -12.43 -2.40
C ALA A 76 -4.38 -13.14 -3.17
N THR A 77 -4.13 -14.37 -3.63
CA THR A 77 -5.14 -15.20 -4.32
C THR A 77 -6.24 -15.64 -3.37
N GLY A 78 -5.89 -16.06 -2.15
CA GLY A 78 -6.87 -16.39 -1.10
C GLY A 78 -7.69 -15.17 -0.68
N MET A 79 -7.06 -14.01 -0.51
CA MET A 79 -7.76 -12.76 -0.21
C MET A 79 -8.76 -12.38 -1.31
N ARG A 80 -8.38 -12.57 -2.59
CA ARG A 80 -9.27 -12.28 -3.73
C ARG A 80 -10.52 -13.18 -3.74
N GLN A 81 -10.41 -14.43 -3.30
CA GLN A 81 -11.57 -15.33 -3.14
C GLN A 81 -12.49 -14.87 -1.99
N LEU A 82 -11.93 -14.17 -1.01
CA LEU A 82 -12.64 -13.55 0.11
C LEU A 82 -12.99 -12.07 -0.20
N ALA A 83 -13.46 -11.75 -1.41
CA ALA A 83 -13.79 -10.38 -1.82
C ALA A 83 -14.91 -9.70 -1.00
N HIS A 84 -15.67 -10.48 -0.22
CA HIS A 84 -16.65 -9.96 0.72
C HIS A 84 -16.02 -9.49 2.04
N TYR A 85 -14.76 -9.82 2.28
CA TYR A 85 -14.00 -9.52 3.50
C TYR A 85 -12.81 -8.59 3.22
N PHE A 86 -12.05 -8.85 2.16
CA PHE A 86 -10.95 -8.00 1.75
C PHE A 86 -11.35 -7.16 0.53
N THR A 87 -11.02 -5.87 0.55
CA THR A 87 -11.32 -4.98 -0.57
C THR A 87 -10.42 -5.32 -1.77
N PRO A 88 -10.86 -5.00 -3.00
CA PRO A 88 -10.02 -5.24 -4.18
C PRO A 88 -8.68 -4.48 -4.11
N PHE A 89 -8.66 -3.29 -3.52
CA PHE A 89 -7.42 -2.54 -3.27
C PHE A 89 -6.48 -3.29 -2.31
N GLN A 90 -7.00 -3.86 -1.22
CA GLN A 90 -6.18 -4.64 -0.29
C GLN A 90 -5.57 -5.87 -0.99
N CYS A 91 -6.36 -6.56 -1.81
CA CYS A 91 -5.89 -7.70 -2.60
C CYS A 91 -4.83 -7.29 -3.63
N TYR A 92 -5.00 -6.13 -4.27
CA TYR A 92 -4.05 -5.59 -5.24
C TYR A 92 -2.71 -5.27 -4.60
N VAL A 93 -2.72 -4.52 -3.49
CA VAL A 93 -1.48 -4.16 -2.77
C VAL A 93 -0.74 -5.41 -2.32
N LEU A 94 -1.44 -6.41 -1.76
CA LEU A 94 -0.77 -7.65 -1.37
C LEU A 94 -0.21 -8.42 -2.56
N SER A 95 -0.95 -8.50 -3.67
CA SER A 95 -0.49 -9.15 -4.89
C SER A 95 0.78 -8.53 -5.45
N GLU A 96 0.89 -7.20 -5.43
CA GLU A 96 2.09 -6.49 -5.86
C GLU A 96 3.26 -6.69 -4.88
N ALA A 97 2.96 -6.84 -3.59
CA ALA A 97 3.94 -7.06 -2.54
C ALA A 97 4.52 -8.48 -2.54
N GLU A 98 3.73 -9.47 -2.97
CA GLU A 98 4.13 -10.87 -3.14
C GLU A 98 4.82 -11.13 -4.49
N ASN A 99 4.85 -10.13 -5.38
CA ASN A 99 5.48 -10.27 -6.68
C ASN A 99 7.01 -10.12 -6.55
N ASP A 100 7.73 -11.23 -6.62
CA ASP A 100 9.20 -11.29 -6.56
C ASP A 100 9.93 -10.46 -7.63
N ARG A 101 9.25 -10.12 -8.73
CA ARG A 101 9.82 -9.27 -9.79
C ARG A 101 9.71 -7.78 -9.47
N GLY A 102 8.83 -7.43 -8.54
CA GLY A 102 8.57 -6.07 -8.10
C GLY A 102 9.70 -5.52 -7.23
N ARG A 103 9.75 -4.18 -7.12
CA ARG A 103 10.61 -3.51 -6.12
C ARG A 103 9.82 -3.13 -4.86
N PHE A 104 8.59 -3.61 -4.76
CA PHE A 104 7.66 -3.28 -3.69
C PHE A 104 7.77 -4.32 -2.58
N ASP A 105 8.07 -3.85 -1.38
CA ASP A 105 8.37 -4.70 -0.23
C ASP A 105 7.07 -5.12 0.47
N LEU A 106 6.91 -6.43 0.74
CA LEU A 106 5.77 -7.00 1.46
C LEU A 106 5.48 -6.31 2.80
N ARG A 107 6.52 -5.93 3.56
CA ARG A 107 6.37 -5.24 4.85
C ARG A 107 5.74 -3.86 4.66
N ILE A 108 6.09 -3.17 3.58
CA ILE A 108 5.49 -1.87 3.24
C ILE A 108 4.05 -2.07 2.78
N GLY A 109 3.78 -3.11 2.00
CA GLY A 109 2.44 -3.52 1.63
C GLY A 109 1.55 -3.72 2.86
N LEU A 110 1.98 -4.54 3.80
CA LEU A 110 1.25 -4.81 5.05
C LEU A 110 1.03 -3.55 5.90
N GLN A 111 2.01 -2.63 5.96
CA GLN A 111 1.84 -1.33 6.63
C GLN A 111 0.83 -0.41 5.93
N ILE A 112 0.75 -0.45 4.59
CA ILE A 112 -0.28 0.29 3.84
C ILE A 112 -1.66 -0.28 4.19
N LEU A 113 -1.79 -1.61 4.16
CA LEU A 113 -3.05 -2.28 4.48
C LEU A 113 -3.51 -1.99 5.91
N ALA A 114 -2.61 -2.06 6.89
CA ALA A 114 -2.90 -1.74 8.29
C ALA A 114 -3.42 -0.30 8.46
N ARG A 115 -2.76 0.68 7.83
CA ARG A 115 -3.18 2.09 7.90
C ARG A 115 -4.50 2.36 7.18
N GLU A 116 -4.76 1.67 6.07
CA GLU A 116 -6.05 1.79 5.38
C GLU A 116 -7.21 1.34 6.29
N VAL A 117 -7.07 0.19 6.94
CA VAL A 117 -8.14 -0.34 7.81
C VAL A 117 -8.25 0.45 9.11
N GLU A 118 -7.16 0.99 9.64
CA GLU A 118 -7.19 1.95 10.75
C GLU A 118 -8.06 3.18 10.40
N TYR A 119 -7.88 3.75 9.20
CA TYR A 119 -8.69 4.88 8.75
C TYR A 119 -10.18 4.53 8.62
N ARG A 120 -10.48 3.29 8.18
CA ARG A 120 -11.87 2.79 8.10
C ARG A 120 -12.48 2.50 9.47
N ALA A 121 -11.66 2.16 10.46
CA ALA A 121 -12.09 1.88 11.83
C ALA A 121 -12.14 3.13 12.73
N GLU A 122 -11.62 4.26 12.25
CA GLU A 122 -11.49 5.50 13.02
C GLU A 122 -12.87 6.07 13.40
N VAL A 123 -13.02 6.41 14.68
CA VAL A 123 -14.22 7.08 15.21
C VAL A 123 -13.76 8.32 15.93
N ASP A 124 -13.51 9.39 15.19
CA ASP A 124 -13.27 10.71 15.75
C ASP A 124 -14.55 11.54 15.66
N PRO A 125 -15.18 11.94 16.78
CA PRO A 125 -16.34 12.82 16.79
C PRO A 125 -16.10 14.17 16.07
N LYS A 126 -14.83 14.58 15.91
CA LYS A 126 -14.43 15.83 15.25
C LYS A 126 -13.99 15.64 13.80
N ARG A 127 -13.79 14.40 13.34
CA ARG A 127 -13.39 14.08 11.97
C ARG A 127 -14.24 12.95 11.43
N ALA A 128 -15.17 13.31 10.54
CA ALA A 128 -15.90 12.30 9.77
C ALA A 128 -14.95 11.65 8.77
N ILE A 129 -14.98 10.32 8.69
CA ILE A 129 -14.35 9.56 7.61
C ILE A 129 -14.86 10.12 6.28
N SER A 130 -13.94 10.41 5.36
CA SER A 130 -14.29 10.94 4.04
C SER A 130 -13.85 9.97 2.97
N LEU A 131 -14.75 9.70 2.00
CA LEU A 131 -14.41 8.93 0.80
C LEU A 131 -13.28 9.59 0.01
N ALA A 132 -13.20 10.93 0.03
CA ALA A 132 -12.09 11.65 -0.56
C ALA A 132 -10.77 11.36 0.16
N GLY A 133 -10.80 11.25 1.50
CA GLY A 133 -9.62 10.88 2.29
C GLY A 133 -9.16 9.45 2.00
N LEU A 134 -10.09 8.51 1.93
CA LEU A 134 -9.80 7.11 1.59
C LEU A 134 -9.19 7.00 0.18
N PHE A 135 -9.81 7.64 -0.82
CA PHE A 135 -9.31 7.66 -2.18
C PHE A 135 -7.91 8.25 -2.28
N LEU A 136 -7.69 9.40 -1.62
CA LEU A 136 -6.39 10.07 -1.66
C LEU A 136 -5.30 9.26 -0.96
N TYR A 137 -5.63 8.58 0.14
CA TYR A 137 -4.73 7.64 0.78
C TYR A 137 -4.32 6.50 -0.16
N GLN A 138 -5.31 5.84 -0.78
CA GLN A 138 -5.08 4.74 -1.70
C GLN A 138 -4.27 5.19 -2.92
N LEU A 139 -4.61 6.33 -3.51
CA LEU A 139 -3.87 6.91 -4.64
C LEU A 139 -2.45 7.31 -4.25
N GLU A 140 -2.26 7.94 -3.09
CA GLU A 140 -0.94 8.31 -2.58
C GLU A 140 -0.07 7.05 -2.33
N ALA A 141 -0.68 5.95 -1.89
CA ALA A 141 -0.01 4.64 -1.76
C ALA A 141 0.51 4.13 -3.11
N LEU A 142 -0.31 4.20 -4.16
CA LEU A 142 0.11 3.86 -5.52
C LEU A 142 1.27 4.74 -6.00
N CYS A 143 1.15 6.06 -5.87
CA CYS A 143 2.15 7.03 -6.32
C CYS A 143 3.50 6.86 -5.60
N ARG A 144 3.48 6.74 -4.26
CA ARG A 144 4.72 6.71 -3.46
C ARG A 144 5.50 5.42 -3.59
N ASN A 145 4.81 4.31 -3.84
CA ASN A 145 5.42 2.99 -3.92
C ASN A 145 5.57 2.49 -5.36
N ARG A 146 5.29 3.36 -6.35
CA ARG A 146 5.45 3.10 -7.78
C ARG A 146 4.67 1.86 -8.24
N LEU A 147 3.47 1.70 -7.69
CA LEU A 147 2.55 0.63 -8.09
C LEU A 147 1.89 1.00 -9.43
N GLY A 148 1.41 -0.01 -10.16
CA GLY A 148 0.74 0.17 -11.44
C GLY A 148 -0.56 0.97 -11.30
N TYR A 149 -0.65 2.12 -11.98
CA TYR A 149 -1.85 2.97 -11.90
C TYR A 149 -3.09 2.34 -12.50
N ASP A 150 -2.93 1.56 -13.58
CA ASP A 150 -4.06 1.02 -14.33
C ASP A 150 -4.86 0.01 -13.49
N GLU A 151 -4.18 -1.04 -13.03
CA GLU A 151 -4.76 -2.06 -12.14
C GLU A 151 -5.06 -1.51 -10.75
N GLY A 152 -4.20 -0.64 -10.21
CA GLY A 152 -4.41 -0.04 -8.89
C GLY A 152 -5.65 0.84 -8.82
N LEU A 153 -5.89 1.71 -9.81
CA LEU A 153 -7.10 2.53 -9.85
C LEU A 153 -8.35 1.72 -10.20
N GLU A 154 -8.22 0.63 -10.96
CA GLU A 154 -9.31 -0.32 -11.16
C GLU A 154 -9.73 -0.98 -9.85
N ALA A 155 -8.76 -1.44 -9.06
CA ALA A 155 -8.99 -2.03 -7.75
C ALA A 155 -9.62 -1.02 -6.78
N ILE A 156 -9.19 0.24 -6.80
CA ILE A 156 -9.80 1.31 -6.02
C ILE A 156 -11.26 1.55 -6.45
N ALA A 157 -11.54 1.63 -7.75
CA ALA A 157 -12.90 1.86 -8.26
C ALA A 157 -13.88 0.71 -7.97
N ALA A 158 -13.36 -0.50 -7.81
CA ALA A 158 -14.14 -1.69 -7.48
C ALA A 158 -14.54 -1.79 -5.99
N ASP A 159 -14.06 -0.88 -5.15
CA ASP A 159 -14.40 -0.86 -3.73
C ASP A 159 -15.90 -0.56 -3.51
N PRO A 160 -16.62 -1.38 -2.71
CA PRO A 160 -18.03 -1.13 -2.38
C PRO A 160 -18.29 0.19 -1.63
N SER A 161 -17.29 0.80 -0.99
CA SER A 161 -17.42 2.11 -0.33
C SER A 161 -17.70 3.25 -1.31
N TYR A 162 -17.34 3.10 -2.60
CA TYR A 162 -17.56 4.13 -3.61
C TYR A 162 -18.92 3.95 -4.31
N ASP A 163 -19.71 5.02 -4.32
CA ASP A 163 -20.92 5.10 -5.13
C ASP A 163 -20.59 5.18 -6.64
N GLU A 164 -21.63 5.17 -7.48
CA GLU A 164 -21.46 5.17 -8.94
C GLU A 164 -20.79 6.47 -9.45
N THR A 165 -21.01 7.60 -8.77
CA THR A 165 -20.38 8.87 -9.10
C THR A 165 -18.88 8.83 -8.82
N TRP A 166 -18.46 8.30 -7.66
CA TRP A 166 -17.07 8.06 -7.33
C TRP A 166 -16.44 7.05 -8.30
N ARG A 167 -17.07 5.91 -8.54
CA ARG A 167 -16.55 4.86 -9.43
C ARG A 167 -16.29 5.40 -10.84
N SER A 168 -17.26 6.08 -11.43
CA SER A 168 -17.12 6.66 -12.77
C SER A 168 -16.03 7.74 -12.84
N TRP A 169 -15.87 8.52 -11.77
CA TRP A 169 -14.80 9.50 -11.68
C TRP A 169 -13.42 8.85 -11.52
N ILE A 170 -13.25 7.85 -10.66
CA ILE A 170 -11.99 7.12 -10.47
C ILE A 170 -11.56 6.47 -11.79
N LEU A 171 -12.48 5.87 -12.54
CA LEU A 171 -12.20 5.32 -13.88
C LEU A 171 -11.82 6.41 -14.90
N THR A 172 -12.31 7.63 -14.72
CA THR A 172 -11.87 8.78 -15.52
C THR A 172 -10.46 9.21 -15.14
N VAL A 173 -10.15 9.26 -13.84
CA VAL A 173 -8.79 9.50 -13.34
C VAL A 173 -7.83 8.45 -13.89
N ARG A 174 -8.20 7.16 -13.89
CA ARG A 174 -7.41 6.06 -14.48
C ARG A 174 -6.99 6.34 -15.93
N ARG A 175 -7.90 6.86 -16.75
CA ARG A 175 -7.62 7.20 -18.16
C ARG A 175 -6.84 8.51 -18.34
N GLN A 176 -6.91 9.42 -17.38
CA GLN A 176 -6.36 10.77 -17.47
C GLN A 176 -5.07 10.96 -16.66
N ILE A 177 -4.70 9.98 -15.83
CA ILE A 177 -3.50 10.06 -14.99
C ILE A 177 -2.25 10.16 -15.88
N GLY A 178 -1.42 11.17 -15.61
CA GLY A 178 -0.25 11.50 -16.44
C GLY A 178 -0.54 12.42 -17.64
N ILE A 179 -1.80 12.60 -18.04
CA ILE A 179 -2.23 13.55 -19.09
C ILE A 179 -2.73 14.85 -18.45
N VAL A 180 -3.52 14.73 -17.39
CA VAL A 180 -4.12 15.84 -16.64
C VAL A 180 -3.56 15.83 -15.21
N GLU A 181 -3.30 17.02 -14.67
CA GLU A 181 -2.83 17.17 -13.30
C GLU A 181 -3.92 16.77 -12.30
N LEU A 182 -3.55 16.02 -11.25
CA LEU A 182 -4.50 15.60 -10.20
C LEU A 182 -5.18 16.79 -9.52
N ALA A 183 -4.45 17.89 -9.31
CA ALA A 183 -4.99 19.13 -8.77
C ALA A 183 -6.15 19.69 -9.63
N ASP A 184 -6.05 19.59 -10.96
CA ASP A 184 -7.10 20.05 -11.85
C ASP A 184 -8.33 19.14 -11.80
N MET A 185 -8.11 17.82 -11.76
CA MET A 185 -9.20 16.83 -11.66
C MET A 185 -9.99 16.99 -10.35
N ILE A 186 -9.30 17.23 -9.22
CA ILE A 186 -9.94 17.48 -7.91
C ILE A 186 -10.68 18.83 -7.95
N TYR A 187 -10.05 19.88 -8.48
CA TYR A 187 -10.64 21.21 -8.52
C TYR A 187 -11.98 21.22 -9.26
N VAL A 188 -12.05 20.64 -10.47
CA VAL A 188 -13.27 20.64 -11.31
C VAL A 188 -14.45 19.93 -10.62
N ARG A 189 -14.17 18.97 -9.73
CA ARG A 189 -15.17 18.21 -8.97
C ARG A 189 -15.39 18.73 -7.55
N SER A 190 -14.98 19.97 -7.27
CA SER A 190 -15.09 20.60 -5.95
C SER A 190 -16.19 21.66 -5.87
N GLU A 191 -16.77 21.83 -4.67
CA GLU A 191 -17.71 22.92 -4.39
C GLU A 191 -17.10 24.30 -4.70
N PHE A 192 -15.79 24.46 -4.51
CA PHE A 192 -15.10 25.71 -4.77
C PHE A 192 -15.10 26.10 -6.26
N TYR A 193 -15.04 25.13 -7.17
CA TYR A 193 -15.18 25.39 -8.61
C TYR A 193 -16.58 25.90 -8.95
N VAL A 194 -17.60 25.29 -8.36
CA VAL A 194 -19.00 25.72 -8.49
C VAL A 194 -19.20 27.14 -7.99
N GLU A 195 -18.66 27.48 -6.82
CA GLU A 195 -18.70 28.85 -6.29
C GLU A 195 -18.04 29.86 -7.25
N LYS A 196 -16.89 29.49 -7.83
CA LYS A 196 -16.17 30.34 -8.78
C LYS A 196 -16.91 30.53 -10.10
N MET A 197 -17.53 29.48 -10.62
CA MET A 197 -18.32 29.56 -11.85
C MET A 197 -19.59 30.39 -11.65
N ALA A 198 -20.28 30.24 -10.52
CA ALA A 198 -21.48 31.02 -10.20
C ALA A 198 -21.18 32.53 -10.06
N GLN A 199 -19.96 32.90 -9.64
CA GLN A 199 -19.52 34.30 -9.60
C GLN A 199 -19.29 34.90 -11.00
N LEU A 200 -18.85 34.08 -11.96
CA LEU A 200 -18.54 34.53 -13.33
C LEU A 200 -19.77 34.52 -14.22
N ASP A 201 -20.65 33.54 -14.04
CA ASP A 201 -21.88 33.39 -14.82
C ASP A 201 -23.02 32.87 -13.92
N PRO A 202 -23.87 33.79 -13.40
CA PRO A 202 -24.98 33.43 -12.52
C PRO A 202 -26.07 32.58 -13.19
N THR A 203 -26.07 32.46 -14.52
CA THR A 203 -27.11 31.75 -15.28
C THR A 203 -26.86 30.26 -15.42
N LYS A 204 -25.62 29.81 -15.21
CA LYS A 204 -25.29 28.38 -15.15
C LYS A 204 -25.60 27.83 -13.78
N THR A 205 -26.56 26.91 -13.70
CA THR A 205 -26.74 26.04 -12.53
C THR A 205 -25.80 24.85 -12.66
N PRO A 206 -24.70 24.79 -11.89
CA PRO A 206 -23.81 23.65 -11.94
C PRO A 206 -24.48 22.42 -11.33
N ASP A 207 -24.24 21.27 -11.94
CA ASP A 207 -24.77 20.00 -11.47
C ASP A 207 -24.07 19.60 -10.15
N ARG A 208 -24.77 19.78 -9.04
CA ARG A 208 -24.27 19.44 -7.70
C ARG A 208 -24.19 17.94 -7.46
N SER A 209 -24.87 17.12 -8.26
CA SER A 209 -24.83 15.65 -8.11
C SER A 209 -23.46 15.06 -8.46
N LEU A 210 -22.63 15.83 -9.16
CA LEU A 210 -21.30 15.46 -9.63
C LEU A 210 -20.17 15.88 -8.67
N LEU A 211 -20.49 16.49 -7.53
CA LEU A 211 -19.52 16.99 -6.56
C LEU A 211 -18.99 15.84 -5.69
N LEU A 212 -17.66 15.72 -5.65
CA LEU A 212 -16.96 14.70 -4.86
C LEU A 212 -16.09 15.32 -3.75
N PHE A 213 -15.70 16.58 -3.94
CA PHE A 213 -14.80 17.30 -3.03
C PHE A 213 -15.47 18.56 -2.49
N GLY A 214 -15.18 18.87 -1.23
CA GLY A 214 -15.68 20.06 -0.57
C GLY A 214 -14.94 21.33 -0.99
N ARG A 215 -15.33 22.42 -0.36
CA ARG A 215 -14.74 23.75 -0.59
C ARG A 215 -13.24 23.82 -0.26
N GLN A 216 -12.79 23.19 0.82
CA GLN A 216 -11.40 23.31 1.28
C GLN A 216 -10.46 22.52 0.38
N GLU A 217 -10.86 21.30 -0.01
CA GLU A 217 -10.16 20.44 -0.95
C GLU A 217 -9.99 21.15 -2.29
N GLY A 218 -11.06 21.80 -2.78
CA GLY A 218 -11.01 22.60 -4.00
C GLY A 218 -10.06 23.81 -3.94
N ARG A 219 -10.00 24.51 -2.80
CA ARG A 219 -9.04 25.61 -2.59
C ARG A 219 -7.60 25.11 -2.57
N ILE A 220 -7.35 23.99 -1.89
CA ILE A 220 -6.04 23.34 -1.83
C ILE A 220 -5.62 22.92 -3.23
N ALA A 221 -6.53 22.29 -3.99
CA ALA A 221 -6.28 21.88 -5.36
C ALA A 221 -5.94 23.06 -6.26
N TRP A 222 -6.72 24.14 -6.24
CA TRP A 222 -6.43 25.36 -6.98
C TRP A 222 -5.05 25.96 -6.64
N ALA A 223 -4.69 25.98 -5.37
CA ALA A 223 -3.42 26.56 -4.90
C ALA A 223 -2.19 25.71 -5.24
N ASN A 224 -2.37 24.43 -5.56
CA ASN A 224 -1.27 23.49 -5.85
C ASN A 224 -1.15 23.10 -7.33
N ARG A 225 -1.86 23.79 -8.22
CA ARG A 225 -1.69 23.62 -9.68
C ARG A 225 -0.27 23.94 -10.12
N GLN A 226 0.25 23.15 -11.05
CA GLN A 226 1.59 23.26 -11.62
C GLN A 226 2.73 23.14 -10.59
N LYS A 227 2.43 22.62 -9.40
CA LYS A 227 3.42 22.36 -8.35
C LYS A 227 3.72 20.87 -8.26
N ASP A 228 4.67 20.51 -7.40
CA ASP A 228 4.93 19.12 -7.07
C ASP A 228 3.66 18.46 -6.48
N PRO A 229 3.14 17.36 -7.08
CA PRO A 229 2.01 16.62 -6.55
C PRO A 229 2.16 16.19 -5.08
N LEU A 230 3.38 16.01 -4.59
CA LEU A 230 3.61 15.69 -3.17
C LEU A 230 3.15 16.79 -2.22
N LEU A 231 3.20 18.06 -2.65
CA LEU A 231 2.70 19.19 -1.86
C LEU A 231 1.17 19.18 -1.76
N LEU A 232 0.50 18.77 -2.85
CA LEU A 232 -0.95 18.58 -2.88
C LEU A 232 -1.37 17.52 -1.85
N PHE A 233 -0.74 16.35 -1.88
CA PHE A 233 -0.99 15.27 -0.90
C PHE A 233 -0.73 15.74 0.54
N ALA A 234 0.40 16.41 0.79
CA ALA A 234 0.70 16.91 2.14
C ALA A 234 -0.34 17.93 2.64
N ALA A 235 -0.89 18.77 1.76
CA ALA A 235 -1.94 19.72 2.12
C ALA A 235 -3.29 19.02 2.37
N LEU A 236 -3.66 18.07 1.51
CA LEU A 236 -4.90 17.30 1.64
C LEU A 236 -4.87 16.39 2.87
N HIS A 237 -3.74 15.75 3.18
CA HIS A 237 -3.53 14.97 4.40
C HIS A 237 -3.83 15.78 5.67
N ARG A 238 -3.39 17.04 5.75
CA ARG A 238 -3.69 17.91 6.90
C ARG A 238 -5.17 18.24 7.03
N GLN A 239 -5.87 18.37 5.89
CA GLN A 239 -7.27 18.78 5.86
C GLN A 239 -8.23 17.61 6.07
N LEU A 240 -7.96 16.47 5.45
CA LEU A 240 -8.80 15.27 5.44
C LEU A 240 -8.41 14.26 6.53
N GLY A 241 -7.22 14.38 7.10
CA GLY A 241 -6.77 13.58 8.24
C GLY A 241 -6.52 12.11 7.93
N TYR A 242 -6.45 11.70 6.66
CA TYR A 242 -6.10 10.33 6.29
C TYR A 242 -4.66 10.00 6.73
N PRO A 243 -4.32 8.72 7.00
CA PRO A 243 -3.04 8.36 7.60
C PRO A 243 -1.84 8.54 6.66
N GLN A 244 -0.65 8.66 7.22
CA GLN A 244 0.55 8.84 6.41
C GLN A 244 0.93 7.54 5.70
N VAL A 245 1.01 7.60 4.37
CA VAL A 245 1.42 6.46 3.55
C VAL A 245 2.88 6.07 3.84
N PRO A 246 3.17 4.80 4.21
CA PRO A 246 4.53 4.31 4.39
C PRO A 246 5.31 4.37 3.07
N LYS A 247 6.62 4.58 3.19
CA LYS A 247 7.53 4.69 2.04
C LYS A 247 8.44 3.49 1.99
N THR A 248 8.60 2.91 0.81
CA THR A 248 9.68 1.96 0.54
C THR A 248 11.02 2.63 0.88
N LYS A 249 11.70 2.13 1.92
CA LYS A 249 13.04 2.60 2.26
C LYS A 249 13.99 2.09 1.18
N LEU A 250 14.70 3.00 0.52
CA LEU A 250 15.82 2.61 -0.33
C LEU A 250 16.80 1.84 0.56
N ALA A 251 17.18 0.62 0.13
CA ALA A 251 18.19 -0.16 0.83
C ALA A 251 19.42 0.72 1.04
N ASP A 252 19.82 0.88 2.30
CA ASP A 252 20.90 1.79 2.66
C ASP A 252 22.18 1.34 1.94
N PRO A 253 22.82 2.20 1.11
CA PRO A 253 24.06 1.82 0.43
C PRO A 253 25.11 1.30 1.43
N GLU A 254 25.12 1.79 2.67
CA GLU A 254 26.04 1.34 3.72
C GLU A 254 25.79 -0.13 4.15
N GLN A 255 24.54 -0.59 4.14
CA GLN A 255 24.21 -1.99 4.44
C GLN A 255 24.71 -2.96 3.34
N ARG A 256 24.88 -2.49 2.10
CA ARG A 256 25.52 -3.27 1.02
C ARG A 256 27.05 -3.29 1.13
N LEU A 257 27.64 -2.32 1.81
CA LEU A 257 29.09 -2.27 2.01
C LEU A 257 29.56 -3.36 2.97
N LEU A 258 28.80 -3.70 4.01
CA LEU A 258 29.22 -4.69 5.02
C LEU A 258 29.51 -6.09 4.44
N PRO A 259 28.64 -6.72 3.64
CA PRO A 259 28.95 -8.00 2.99
C PRO A 259 30.13 -7.90 2.00
N THR A 260 30.24 -6.76 1.32
CA THR A 260 31.31 -6.50 0.34
C THR A 260 32.66 -6.36 1.03
N LEU A 261 32.70 -5.69 2.18
CA LEU A 261 33.89 -5.54 3.02
C LEU A 261 34.26 -6.87 3.66
N ALA A 262 33.29 -7.63 4.19
CA ALA A 262 33.53 -8.96 4.75
C ALA A 262 34.22 -9.89 3.74
N ARG A 263 33.70 -9.95 2.51
CA ARG A 263 34.31 -10.75 1.42
C ARG A 263 35.71 -10.27 1.04
N ARG A 264 35.98 -8.96 1.10
CA ARG A 264 37.31 -8.40 0.85
C ARG A 264 38.30 -8.73 1.97
N VAL A 265 37.83 -8.74 3.22
CA VAL A 265 38.63 -9.13 4.39
C VAL A 265 38.99 -10.62 4.29
N GLU A 266 38.03 -11.51 3.97
CA GLU A 266 38.32 -12.93 3.76
C GLU A 266 39.36 -13.17 2.64
N GLN A 267 39.28 -12.41 1.55
CA GLN A 267 40.27 -12.48 0.47
C GLN A 267 41.66 -11.98 0.90
N LEU A 268 41.71 -10.94 1.73
CA LEU A 268 42.96 -10.42 2.27
C LEU A 268 43.58 -11.41 3.26
N GLU A 269 42.78 -12.01 4.15
CA GLU A 269 43.23 -13.07 5.07
C GLU A 269 43.81 -14.27 4.31
N GLY A 270 43.16 -14.70 3.23
CA GLY A 270 43.67 -15.78 2.38
C GLY A 270 45.03 -15.45 1.74
N ARG A 271 45.20 -14.22 1.24
CA ARG A 271 46.49 -13.76 0.68
C ARG A 271 47.58 -13.60 1.74
N LEU A 272 47.22 -13.16 2.94
CA LEU A 272 48.14 -12.96 4.05
C LEU A 272 48.68 -14.31 4.54
N LYS A 273 47.83 -15.34 4.62
CA LYS A 273 48.25 -16.72 4.89
C LYS A 273 49.24 -17.25 3.84
N LEU A 274 48.98 -17.03 2.56
CA LEU A 274 49.90 -17.44 1.49
C LEU A 274 51.26 -16.74 1.58
N LEU A 275 51.27 -15.44 1.92
CA LEU A 275 52.52 -14.69 2.14
C LEU A 275 53.28 -15.15 3.38
N GLU A 276 52.58 -15.48 4.47
CA GLU A 276 53.18 -16.06 5.67
C GLU A 276 53.78 -17.46 5.41
N GLU A 277 53.11 -18.27 4.58
CA GLU A 277 53.60 -19.59 4.14
C GLU A 277 54.84 -19.46 3.23
N GLU A 278 54.87 -18.47 2.34
CA GLU A 278 56.03 -18.16 1.50
C GLU A 278 57.23 -17.69 2.34
N GLN A 279 56.99 -16.83 3.33
CA GLN A 279 58.03 -16.32 4.23
C GLN A 279 58.59 -17.41 5.18
N ARG A 280 57.83 -18.46 5.47
CA ARG A 280 58.25 -19.60 6.31
C ARG A 280 59.00 -20.70 5.56
N GLY A 281 59.20 -20.58 4.24
CA GLY A 281 60.16 -21.42 3.51
C GLY A 281 59.59 -22.38 2.47
N GLY A 282 58.46 -22.07 1.84
CA GLY A 282 58.08 -22.67 0.55
C GLY A 282 56.66 -23.23 0.50
N ILE A 283 55.95 -22.90 -0.57
CA ILE A 283 54.58 -23.37 -0.86
C ILE A 283 54.64 -24.83 -1.31
N ASP A 284 53.92 -25.71 -0.62
CA ASP A 284 53.81 -27.13 -0.97
C ASP A 284 52.84 -27.31 -2.15
N LEU A 285 53.36 -27.17 -3.37
CA LEU A 285 52.60 -27.19 -4.63
C LEU A 285 51.91 -28.54 -4.91
N GLU A 286 52.22 -29.60 -4.16
CA GLU A 286 51.58 -30.92 -4.30
C GLU A 286 50.09 -30.93 -3.91
N ARG A 287 49.63 -29.96 -3.10
CA ARG A 287 48.19 -29.86 -2.75
C ARG A 287 47.30 -29.28 -3.85
N PHE A 288 47.90 -28.65 -4.87
CA PHE A 288 47.16 -27.98 -5.95
C PHE A 288 47.12 -28.77 -7.26
N TYR A 289 47.88 -29.88 -7.37
CA TYR A 289 47.84 -30.77 -8.54
C TYR A 289 47.11 -32.08 -8.20
N ARG A 290 45.81 -32.15 -8.48
CA ARG A 290 45.17 -33.44 -8.80
C ARG A 290 45.33 -33.65 -10.30
N PRO A 291 45.98 -34.72 -10.77
CA PRO A 291 46.02 -35.02 -12.20
C PRO A 291 44.62 -35.46 -12.66
N ASP A 292 44.12 -34.83 -13.71
CA ASP A 292 42.95 -35.26 -14.45
C ASP A 292 43.17 -36.69 -14.96
N ALA A 293 42.43 -37.65 -14.41
CA ALA A 293 42.29 -38.96 -15.02
C ALA A 293 41.31 -38.85 -16.21
N SER A 294 41.86 -38.72 -17.42
CA SER A 294 41.18 -39.07 -18.68
C SER A 294 42.24 -39.64 -19.64
N GLU A 295 42.33 -40.96 -19.69
CA GLU A 295 41.85 -41.82 -20.80
C GLU A 295 42.78 -41.78 -22.04
N SER A 296 43.64 -42.79 -22.12
CA SER A 296 44.13 -43.33 -23.39
C SER A 296 44.11 -44.85 -23.32
N SER A 297 43.06 -45.45 -23.90
CA SER A 297 43.05 -46.74 -24.62
C SER A 297 41.67 -46.98 -25.22
#